data_AF-S7QPS8-F1
#
_entry.id   AF-S7QPS8-F1
#
_cell.length_a   1.000
_cell.length_b   1.000
_cell.length_c   1.000
_cell.angle_alpha   90.00
_cell.angle_beta   90.00
_cell.angle_gamma   90.00
#
_symmetry.space_group_name_H-M   'P 1'
#
loop_
_entity.id
_entity.type
_entity.pdbx_description
1 polymer ?
#
loop_
_entity_poly.entity_id
_entity_poly.type
_entity_poly.pdbx_seq_one_letter_code
_entity_poly.pdbx_strand_id
1 'polypeptide(L)'
;MNGASVQTNGRTAKPPPTGPAPPAPASAPPVPPNHTQPQQPPRSNSHGPPPAVNGAHSHPQKGKKKNEPPPVDPATMYESLKNRIAALEEEEVHEEEEERKFAEEAQKSVKGMGENAIHAKYIELFAELKRMERDHAKEKQKLVKDKDAAKSQLTKANQTKTKMENLARELQKDNKKLREDSKRLAQCVEDAQDEIAQMKSDMAKRAEKAKLQDVKYREMPDIVVKVVCRYRQELFFKISRKTKLSRLFNAWTERMETSSSKKVENVKALPGPSGPSSNTQVNGTAKLDGDVQSGPSSNMQFIFSHGGRTLEADETPEEAGLEDGDEILAVELMDLTDGPETDALDERVEVRRQKLKKHWTENPREAKKSLEDMFDIVVRERLKEVLRQYELRERHFECVIRSKELEVLLSRARAAEQKQVAEGEKARAEFLEEQKKQMVKELESAQEGQNMLIDKLISCCTDPQSERTQRIFASLREELERRRAAAAAPPPDPPSGD
;
A
#
# COMPACT_ATOMS: atom_id res chain seq x y z
N MET A 1 25.59 72.45 19.72
CA MET A 1 25.39 72.47 21.19
C MET A 1 24.50 71.28 21.54
N ASN A 2 24.98 70.43 22.47
CA ASN A 2 24.31 69.47 23.36
C ASN A 2 23.02 68.77 22.89
N GLY A 3 22.83 67.46 22.99
CA GLY A 3 23.59 66.38 23.62
C GLY A 3 22.71 65.11 23.62
N ALA A 4 23.31 63.93 23.69
CA ALA A 4 22.60 62.68 23.96
C ALA A 4 23.51 61.71 24.72
N SER A 5 23.24 61.60 26.00
CA SER A 5 23.45 60.48 26.93
C SER A 5 22.80 59.18 26.40
N VAL A 6 23.11 57.93 26.73
CA VAL A 6 23.88 57.30 27.83
C VAL A 6 23.87 55.77 27.64
N GLN A 7 24.81 55.09 28.32
CA GLN A 7 24.81 53.70 28.82
C GLN A 7 24.94 52.47 27.88
N THR A 8 26.13 51.89 28.02
CA THR A 8 26.43 50.46 28.04
C THR A 8 25.62 49.69 29.10
N ASN A 9 25.07 48.53 28.73
CA ASN A 9 24.75 47.48 29.69
C ASN A 9 24.83 46.09 29.04
N GLY A 10 25.72 45.24 29.57
CA GLY A 10 25.85 43.83 29.19
C GLY A 10 24.71 42.98 29.75
N ARG A 11 24.34 41.92 29.03
CA ARG A 11 23.45 40.87 29.53
C ARG A 11 24.05 39.49 29.28
N THR A 12 24.18 38.79 30.40
CA THR A 12 24.55 37.40 30.62
C THR A 12 23.56 36.41 30.00
N ALA A 13 24.08 35.32 29.44
CA ALA A 13 23.31 34.20 28.90
C ALA A 13 22.63 33.38 30.03
N LYS A 14 21.42 32.91 29.74
CA LYS A 14 20.57 32.11 30.64
C LYS A 14 20.65 30.63 30.23
N PRO A 15 20.73 29.65 31.14
CA PRO A 15 20.71 28.23 30.79
C PRO A 15 19.27 27.73 30.53
N PRO A 16 19.10 26.64 29.77
CA PRO A 16 17.78 26.10 29.42
C PRO A 16 17.15 25.32 30.59
N PRO A 17 15.81 25.19 30.64
CA PRO A 17 15.12 24.46 31.69
C PRO A 17 15.18 22.93 31.47
N THR A 18 15.48 22.20 32.55
CA THR A 18 15.36 20.74 32.67
C THR A 18 13.89 20.33 32.77
N GLY A 19 13.40 19.56 31.80
CA GLY A 19 12.13 18.83 31.87
C GLY A 19 12.34 17.32 32.11
N PRO A 20 11.35 16.60 32.66
CA PRO A 20 11.46 15.17 32.95
C PRO A 20 11.39 14.32 31.67
N ALA A 21 12.20 13.27 31.62
CA ALA A 21 12.28 12.33 30.49
C ALA A 21 11.00 11.48 30.34
N PRO A 22 10.55 11.19 29.10
CA PRO A 22 9.43 10.28 28.86
C PRO A 22 9.85 8.79 29.02
N PRO A 23 8.93 7.89 29.41
CA PRO A 23 9.22 6.47 29.60
C PRO A 23 9.37 5.71 28.27
N ALA A 24 10.21 4.68 28.27
CA ALA A 24 10.47 3.81 27.12
C ALA A 24 9.25 2.93 26.77
N PRO A 25 8.92 2.75 25.48
CA PRO A 25 7.90 1.78 25.08
C PRO A 25 8.46 0.35 25.13
N ALA A 26 7.87 -0.47 26.00
CA ALA A 26 7.95 -1.92 25.95
C ALA A 26 6.93 -2.43 24.92
N SER A 27 7.38 -3.17 23.89
CA SER A 27 6.59 -4.16 23.15
C SER A 27 7.48 -4.87 22.12
N ALA A 28 7.66 -6.18 22.29
CA ALA A 28 8.32 -7.07 21.33
C ALA A 28 7.35 -7.47 20.20
N PRO A 29 7.82 -7.70 18.96
CA PRO A 29 6.99 -8.29 17.90
C PRO A 29 7.03 -9.83 17.91
N PRO A 30 6.01 -10.51 17.35
CA PRO A 30 5.83 -11.95 17.44
C PRO A 30 6.65 -12.75 16.40
N VAL A 31 6.87 -14.02 16.74
CA VAL A 31 7.62 -15.05 15.98
C VAL A 31 6.82 -15.54 14.76
N PRO A 32 7.43 -15.75 13.57
CA PRO A 32 6.82 -16.54 12.50
C PRO A 32 7.29 -18.01 12.49
N PRO A 33 6.47 -18.94 11.97
CA PRO A 33 6.64 -20.38 12.17
C PRO A 33 7.66 -21.04 11.25
N ASN A 34 8.23 -22.12 11.79
CA ASN A 34 9.20 -23.04 11.20
C ASN A 34 8.51 -24.00 10.20
N HIS A 35 9.03 -24.16 8.98
CA HIS A 35 8.83 -25.38 8.19
C HIS A 35 9.93 -25.61 7.13
N THR A 36 10.81 -26.55 7.46
CA THR A 36 11.28 -27.72 6.69
C THR A 36 11.44 -27.63 5.16
N GLN A 37 12.71 -27.77 4.76
CA GLN A 37 13.23 -28.22 3.45
C GLN A 37 12.67 -29.61 3.04
N PRO A 38 12.68 -29.99 1.74
CA PRO A 38 13.80 -30.83 1.31
C PRO A 38 14.30 -30.66 -0.14
N GLN A 39 15.63 -30.80 -0.27
CA GLN A 39 16.48 -31.44 -1.29
C GLN A 39 16.11 -31.47 -2.80
N GLN A 40 17.09 -31.02 -3.60
CA GLN A 40 17.31 -31.36 -5.01
C GLN A 40 17.89 -32.79 -5.19
N PRO A 41 17.78 -33.34 -6.42
CA PRO A 41 18.99 -33.85 -7.09
C PRO A 41 19.08 -33.44 -8.60
N PRO A 42 20.25 -33.68 -9.26
CA PRO A 42 20.70 -32.93 -10.44
C PRO A 42 20.44 -33.65 -11.77
N ARG A 43 20.52 -32.93 -12.90
CA ARG A 43 20.58 -33.54 -14.24
C ARG A 43 21.58 -32.88 -15.20
N SER A 44 22.13 -33.77 -16.02
CA SER A 44 23.26 -33.72 -16.94
C SER A 44 22.91 -33.32 -18.38
N ASN A 45 23.95 -32.92 -19.12
CA ASN A 45 24.06 -32.78 -20.58
C ASN A 45 23.51 -33.96 -21.40
N SER A 46 22.98 -33.67 -22.61
CA SER A 46 23.40 -34.35 -23.87
C SER A 46 22.89 -33.67 -25.15
N HIS A 47 23.70 -33.78 -26.20
CA HIS A 47 23.68 -33.20 -27.56
C HIS A 47 22.64 -33.75 -28.57
N GLY A 48 22.42 -33.02 -29.69
CA GLY A 48 22.09 -33.61 -31.03
C GLY A 48 21.37 -32.68 -32.04
N PRO A 49 21.64 -32.71 -33.38
CA PRO A 49 21.55 -31.56 -34.34
C PRO A 49 20.63 -31.81 -35.60
N PRO A 50 20.86 -31.22 -36.82
CA PRO A 50 20.64 -29.87 -37.40
C PRO A 50 19.64 -29.91 -38.63
N PRO A 51 19.47 -28.92 -39.60
CA PRO A 51 20.45 -28.30 -40.58
C PRO A 51 20.30 -26.74 -40.82
N ALA A 52 21.34 -25.94 -41.15
CA ALA A 52 21.92 -25.48 -42.45
C ALA A 52 20.99 -24.63 -43.39
N VAL A 53 21.28 -23.46 -44.02
CA VAL A 53 22.50 -22.70 -44.43
C VAL A 53 22.16 -21.20 -44.81
N ASN A 54 23.17 -20.30 -44.76
CA ASN A 54 23.42 -19.00 -45.49
C ASN A 54 22.56 -17.74 -45.24
N GLY A 55 23.07 -16.51 -45.02
CA GLY A 55 24.45 -15.99 -44.94
C GLY A 55 24.51 -14.45 -44.67
N ALA A 56 25.69 -13.99 -44.19
CA ALA A 56 26.30 -12.62 -44.25
C ALA A 56 25.62 -11.44 -43.50
N HIS A 57 26.25 -10.55 -42.70
CA HIS A 57 27.65 -10.13 -42.46
C HIS A 57 27.85 -9.65 -41.00
N SER A 58 29.13 -9.47 -40.65
CA SER A 58 29.83 -9.27 -39.38
C SER A 58 29.74 -7.89 -38.70
N HIS A 59 29.79 -7.86 -37.36
CA HIS A 59 30.86 -7.18 -36.58
C HIS A 59 30.87 -7.62 -35.09
N PRO A 60 32.02 -7.63 -34.38
CA PRO A 60 32.27 -8.46 -33.21
C PRO A 60 32.12 -7.77 -31.84
N GLN A 61 31.97 -8.63 -30.81
CA GLN A 61 32.01 -8.35 -29.36
C GLN A 61 33.33 -7.71 -28.88
N LYS A 62 33.31 -6.92 -27.78
CA LYS A 62 33.71 -7.33 -26.39
C LYS A 62 33.96 -6.12 -25.45
N GLY A 63 33.57 -6.27 -24.17
CA GLY A 63 34.44 -5.90 -23.04
C GLY A 63 34.08 -4.67 -22.19
N LYS A 64 33.53 -4.90 -21.00
CA LYS A 64 33.40 -3.95 -19.86
C LYS A 64 34.78 -3.54 -19.30
N LYS A 65 35.01 -2.23 -19.07
CA LYS A 65 35.82 -1.68 -17.96
C LYS A 65 35.30 -0.30 -17.52
N LYS A 66 35.11 -0.15 -16.20
CA LYS A 66 35.10 1.05 -15.33
C LYS A 66 34.87 2.42 -15.98
N ASN A 67 33.76 3.07 -15.62
CA ASN A 67 33.45 4.46 -15.98
C ASN A 67 33.96 5.43 -14.89
N GLU A 68 35.16 5.95 -15.09
CA GLU A 68 35.66 7.21 -14.50
C GLU A 68 35.41 8.29 -15.56
N PRO A 69 34.96 9.52 -15.22
CA PRO A 69 34.73 10.54 -16.24
C PRO A 69 36.04 10.80 -17.00
N PRO A 70 36.04 10.83 -18.34
CA PRO A 70 37.26 11.02 -19.11
C PRO A 70 37.91 12.34 -18.72
N PRO A 71 39.25 12.40 -18.60
CA PRO A 71 39.94 13.66 -18.39
C PRO A 71 39.63 14.57 -19.57
N VAL A 72 39.18 15.80 -19.30
CA VAL A 72 38.97 16.81 -20.34
C VAL A 72 40.29 16.96 -21.08
N ASP A 73 40.28 16.63 -22.37
CA ASP A 73 41.46 16.61 -23.21
C ASP A 73 42.12 18.00 -23.19
N PRO A 74 43.35 18.14 -22.68
CA PRO A 74 44.05 19.42 -22.63
C PRO A 74 44.05 20.14 -23.98
N ALA A 75 44.11 19.41 -25.10
CA ALA A 75 44.07 20.00 -26.43
C ALA A 75 42.75 20.75 -26.70
N THR A 76 41.61 20.22 -26.26
CA THR A 76 40.30 20.90 -26.40
C THR A 76 40.18 22.14 -25.51
N MET A 77 40.82 22.12 -24.33
CA MET A 77 40.89 23.30 -23.46
C MET A 77 41.81 24.38 -24.05
N TYR A 78 42.95 23.99 -24.62
CA TYR A 78 43.86 24.90 -25.31
C TYR A 78 43.20 25.54 -26.54
N GLU A 79 42.43 24.77 -27.31
CA GLU A 79 41.73 25.31 -28.49
C GLU A 79 40.60 26.28 -28.10
N SER A 80 39.85 25.97 -27.03
CA SER A 80 38.85 26.88 -26.45
C SER A 80 39.49 28.18 -25.94
N LEU A 81 40.61 28.08 -25.24
CA LEU A 81 41.33 29.24 -24.72
C LEU A 81 41.89 30.08 -25.87
N LYS A 82 42.45 29.45 -26.90
CA LYS A 82 42.96 30.11 -28.11
C LYS A 82 41.85 30.83 -28.87
N ASN A 83 40.68 30.22 -29.03
CA ASN A 83 39.53 30.86 -29.66
C ASN A 83 39.00 32.04 -28.83
N ARG A 84 39.04 31.93 -27.48
CA ARG A 84 38.69 33.04 -26.59
C ARG A 84 39.69 34.19 -26.68
N ILE A 85 40.98 33.88 -26.78
CA ILE A 85 42.05 34.87 -26.96
C ILE A 85 41.88 35.58 -28.31
N ALA A 86 41.68 34.82 -29.39
CA ALA A 86 41.45 35.39 -30.73
C ALA A 86 40.22 36.30 -30.78
N ALA A 87 39.13 35.93 -30.10
CA ALA A 87 37.93 36.77 -30.03
C ALA A 87 38.15 38.07 -29.25
N LEU A 88 38.95 38.03 -28.17
CA LEU A 88 39.28 39.22 -27.38
C LEU A 88 40.27 40.15 -28.13
N GLU A 89 41.23 39.58 -28.85
CA GLU A 89 42.17 40.35 -29.69
C GLU A 89 41.44 41.01 -30.88
N GLU A 90 40.45 40.35 -31.48
CA GLU A 90 39.60 40.93 -32.53
C GLU A 90 38.70 42.06 -31.99
N GLU A 91 38.14 41.89 -30.78
CA GLU A 91 37.34 42.93 -30.10
C GLU A 91 38.20 44.17 -29.79
N GLU A 92 39.43 44.00 -29.31
CA GLU A 92 40.36 45.10 -29.03
C GLU A 92 40.77 45.85 -30.32
N VAL A 93 41.08 45.14 -31.40
CA VAL A 93 41.38 45.77 -32.70
C VAL A 93 40.17 46.53 -33.24
N HIS A 94 38.97 46.01 -33.04
CA HIS A 94 37.76 46.68 -33.47
C HIS A 94 37.49 47.97 -32.69
N GLU A 95 37.70 47.96 -31.37
CA GLU A 95 37.61 49.15 -30.53
C GLU A 95 38.63 50.21 -30.95
N GLU A 96 39.89 49.83 -31.22
CA GLU A 96 40.91 50.75 -31.73
C GLU A 96 40.57 51.34 -33.11
N GLU A 97 39.97 50.53 -34.01
CA GLU A 97 39.51 51.01 -35.31
C GLU A 97 38.32 51.98 -35.21
N GLU A 98 37.38 51.74 -34.29
CA GLU A 98 36.29 52.67 -34.02
C GLU A 98 36.79 53.98 -33.41
N GLU A 99 37.71 53.93 -32.44
CA GLU A 99 38.31 55.13 -31.84
C GLU A 99 39.10 55.95 -32.88
N ARG A 100 39.84 55.27 -33.78
CA ARG A 100 40.53 55.92 -34.89
C ARG A 100 39.56 56.60 -35.86
N LYS A 101 38.43 55.95 -36.20
CA LYS A 101 37.39 56.56 -37.05
C LYS A 101 36.78 57.80 -36.42
N PHE A 102 36.48 57.77 -35.12
CA PHE A 102 35.96 58.94 -34.41
C PHE A 102 36.95 60.10 -34.41
N ALA A 103 38.24 59.83 -34.18
CA ALA A 103 39.28 60.85 -34.20
C ALA A 103 39.48 61.44 -35.60
N GLU A 104 39.47 60.61 -36.64
CA GLU A 104 39.57 61.04 -38.04
C GLU A 104 38.35 61.87 -38.46
N GLU A 105 37.14 61.45 -38.07
CA GLU A 105 35.91 62.19 -38.34
C GLU A 105 35.90 63.54 -37.62
N ALA A 106 36.33 63.61 -36.36
CA ALA A 106 36.49 64.86 -35.62
C ALA A 106 37.47 65.82 -36.30
N GLN A 107 38.62 65.32 -36.75
CA GLN A 107 39.62 66.13 -37.48
C GLN A 107 39.09 66.60 -38.84
N LYS A 108 38.42 65.72 -39.59
CA LYS A 108 37.79 66.05 -40.87
C LYS A 108 36.70 67.10 -40.72
N SER A 109 35.96 67.05 -39.62
CA SER A 109 34.86 67.96 -39.29
C SER A 109 35.34 69.40 -39.03
N VAL A 110 36.60 69.59 -38.60
CA VAL A 110 37.17 70.90 -38.24
C VAL A 110 38.13 71.45 -39.31
N LYS A 111 38.66 70.57 -40.18
CA LYS A 111 39.62 70.92 -41.24
C LYS A 111 39.05 71.94 -42.24
N GLY A 112 39.70 73.10 -42.35
CA GLY A 112 39.34 74.16 -43.29
C GLY A 112 38.30 75.17 -42.78
N MET A 113 37.83 75.05 -41.53
CA MET A 113 36.97 76.04 -40.89
C MET A 113 37.79 77.21 -40.33
N GLY A 114 37.25 78.45 -40.37
CA GLY A 114 37.87 79.61 -39.72
C GLY A 114 37.70 79.59 -38.19
N GLU A 115 38.57 80.27 -37.45
CA GLU A 115 38.66 80.21 -35.97
C GLU A 115 37.31 80.44 -35.26
N ASN A 116 36.50 81.41 -35.72
CA ASN A 116 35.17 81.66 -35.15
C ASN A 116 34.20 80.48 -35.32
N ALA A 117 34.27 79.79 -36.47
CA ALA A 117 33.41 78.64 -36.75
C ALA A 117 33.87 77.39 -35.98
N ILE A 118 35.18 77.25 -35.75
CA ILE A 118 35.75 76.22 -34.87
C ILE A 118 35.29 76.45 -33.43
N HIS A 119 35.34 77.68 -32.93
CA HIS A 119 34.90 78.01 -31.58
C HIS A 119 33.40 77.78 -31.36
N ALA A 120 32.56 78.16 -32.32
CA ALA A 120 31.11 77.88 -32.28
C ALA A 120 30.83 76.37 -32.22
N LYS A 121 31.54 75.59 -33.04
CA LYS A 121 31.42 74.12 -33.07
C LYS A 121 31.89 73.46 -31.78
N TYR A 122 32.93 73.99 -31.14
CA TYR A 122 33.38 73.53 -29.83
C TYR A 122 32.31 73.73 -28.75
N ILE A 123 31.67 74.91 -28.71
CA ILE A 123 30.59 75.21 -27.76
C ILE A 123 29.39 74.27 -27.98
N GLU A 124 29.02 74.03 -29.24
CA GLU A 124 27.95 73.11 -29.61
C GLU A 124 28.26 71.66 -29.17
N LEU A 125 29.44 71.15 -29.50
CA LEU A 125 29.89 69.81 -29.08
C LEU A 125 29.97 69.68 -27.56
N PHE A 126 30.41 70.72 -26.86
CA PHE A 126 30.43 70.73 -25.40
C PHE A 126 29.02 70.71 -24.80
N ALA A 127 28.09 71.49 -25.36
CA ALA A 127 26.69 71.48 -24.95
C ALA A 127 26.03 70.11 -25.20
N GLU A 128 26.33 69.49 -26.34
CA GLU A 128 25.85 68.15 -26.69
C GLU A 128 26.45 67.09 -25.76
N LEU A 129 27.76 67.16 -25.45
CA LEU A 129 28.39 66.30 -24.45
C LEU A 129 27.70 66.41 -23.09
N LYS A 130 27.41 67.63 -22.61
CA LYS A 130 26.68 67.87 -21.35
C LYS A 130 25.22 67.43 -21.40
N ARG A 131 24.62 67.35 -22.57
CA ARG A 131 23.28 66.76 -22.76
C ARG A 131 23.36 65.23 -22.69
N MET A 132 24.29 64.62 -23.43
CA MET A 132 24.52 63.18 -23.44
C MET A 132 24.89 62.65 -22.05
N GLU A 133 25.74 63.35 -21.28
CA GLU A 133 26.06 62.99 -19.88
C GLU A 133 24.80 62.92 -19.00
N ARG A 134 23.86 63.87 -19.15
CA ARG A 134 22.60 63.87 -18.39
C ARG A 134 21.67 62.77 -18.83
N ASP A 135 21.60 62.48 -20.13
CA ASP A 135 20.73 61.43 -20.65
C ASP A 135 21.28 60.03 -20.29
N HIS A 136 22.60 59.80 -20.36
CA HIS A 136 23.26 58.61 -19.81
C HIS A 136 23.00 58.43 -18.31
N ALA A 137 23.02 59.52 -17.52
CA ALA A 137 22.73 59.44 -16.08
C ALA A 137 21.27 59.00 -15.81
N LYS A 138 20.30 59.53 -16.57
CA LYS A 138 18.89 59.11 -16.48
C LYS A 138 18.71 57.67 -16.92
N GLU A 139 19.35 57.28 -18.02
CA GLU A 139 19.29 55.92 -18.55
C GLU A 139 19.89 54.91 -17.58
N LYS A 140 21.05 55.21 -16.99
CA LYS A 140 21.64 54.41 -15.91
C LYS A 140 20.68 54.25 -14.74
N GLN A 141 20.01 55.33 -14.32
CA GLN A 141 19.03 55.26 -13.24
C GLN A 141 17.80 54.41 -13.61
N LYS A 142 17.33 54.51 -14.86
CA LYS A 142 16.24 53.67 -15.39
C LYS A 142 16.64 52.19 -15.39
N LEU A 143 17.82 51.86 -15.91
CA LEU A 143 18.34 50.49 -15.93
C LEU A 143 18.50 49.89 -14.54
N VAL A 144 18.92 50.67 -13.54
CA VAL A 144 18.99 50.21 -12.15
C VAL A 144 17.59 49.89 -11.61
N LYS A 145 16.60 50.75 -11.84
CA LYS A 145 15.21 50.51 -11.44
C LYS A 145 14.63 49.27 -12.12
N ASP A 146 14.84 49.13 -13.43
CA ASP A 146 14.36 47.99 -14.20
C ASP A 146 15.00 46.68 -13.73
N LYS A 147 16.31 46.71 -13.42
CA LYS A 147 17.03 45.56 -12.83
C LYS A 147 16.46 45.18 -11.47
N ASP A 148 16.19 46.15 -10.59
CA ASP A 148 15.63 45.87 -9.26
C ASP A 148 14.18 45.35 -9.37
N ALA A 149 13.39 45.88 -10.31
CA ALA A 149 12.05 45.38 -10.61
C ALA A 149 12.10 43.93 -11.14
N ALA A 150 12.99 43.64 -12.09
CA ALA A 150 13.20 42.29 -12.63
C ALA A 150 13.65 41.31 -11.54
N LYS A 151 14.56 41.72 -10.65
CA LYS A 151 15.01 40.90 -9.51
C LYS A 151 13.86 40.58 -8.54
N SER A 152 12.99 41.56 -8.27
CA SER A 152 11.79 41.38 -7.44
C SER A 152 10.80 40.40 -8.08
N GLN A 153 10.54 40.55 -9.38
CA GLN A 153 9.67 39.62 -10.13
C GLN A 153 10.25 38.21 -10.17
N LEU A 154 11.56 38.06 -10.41
CA LEU A 154 12.24 36.76 -10.39
C LEU A 154 12.13 36.08 -9.02
N THR A 155 12.27 36.86 -7.94
CA THR A 155 12.13 36.33 -6.58
C THR A 155 10.70 35.82 -6.32
N LYS A 156 9.68 36.58 -6.74
CA LYS A 156 8.27 36.13 -6.65
C LYS A 156 8.00 34.90 -7.50
N ALA A 157 8.50 34.86 -8.74
CA ALA A 157 8.35 33.71 -9.63
C ALA A 157 8.99 32.45 -9.03
N ASN A 158 10.19 32.57 -8.46
CA ASN A 158 10.86 31.46 -7.77
C ASN A 158 10.08 30.96 -6.55
N GLN A 159 9.51 31.86 -5.75
CA GLN A 159 8.65 31.46 -4.63
C GLN A 159 7.39 30.69 -5.10
N THR A 160 6.74 31.17 -6.16
CA THR A 160 5.58 30.47 -6.75
C THR A 160 5.98 29.11 -7.33
N LYS A 161 7.13 29.02 -8.01
CA LYS A 161 7.68 27.77 -8.51
C LYS A 161 7.88 26.75 -7.38
N THR A 162 8.51 27.15 -6.28
CA THR A 162 8.70 26.25 -5.12
C THR A 162 7.37 25.78 -4.52
N LYS A 163 6.36 26.67 -4.44
CA LYS A 163 5.01 26.28 -3.98
C LYS A 163 4.37 25.25 -4.92
N MET A 164 4.47 25.45 -6.24
CA MET A 164 3.94 24.50 -7.21
C MET A 164 4.67 23.16 -7.18
N GLU A 165 6.00 23.16 -7.02
CA GLU A 165 6.78 21.93 -6.87
C GLU A 165 6.38 21.15 -5.61
N ASN A 166 6.15 21.84 -4.49
CA ASN A 166 5.68 21.21 -3.26
C ASN A 166 4.28 20.62 -3.43
N LEU A 167 3.35 21.37 -4.02
CA LEU A 167 1.98 20.90 -4.29
C LEU A 167 1.99 19.68 -5.24
N ALA A 168 2.82 19.70 -6.27
CA ALA A 168 2.97 18.58 -7.19
C ALA A 168 3.50 17.32 -6.46
N ARG A 169 4.47 17.47 -5.55
CA ARG A 169 4.98 16.36 -4.74
C ARG A 169 3.92 15.83 -3.76
N GLU A 170 3.11 16.68 -3.15
CA GLU A 170 2.01 16.25 -2.28
C GLU A 170 0.92 15.52 -3.08
N LEU A 171 0.48 16.08 -4.20
CA LEU A 171 -0.49 15.41 -5.09
C LEU A 171 0.01 14.05 -5.58
N GLN A 172 1.31 13.90 -5.86
CA GLN A 172 1.89 12.60 -6.20
C GLN A 172 1.86 11.60 -5.03
N LYS A 173 2.16 12.05 -3.81
CA LYS A 173 2.06 11.21 -2.60
C LYS A 173 0.62 10.78 -2.33
N ASP A 174 -0.31 11.71 -2.43
CA ASP A 174 -1.74 11.44 -2.19
C ASP A 174 -2.30 10.50 -3.26
N ASN A 175 -1.94 10.69 -4.54
CA ASN A 175 -2.31 9.74 -5.60
C ASN A 175 -1.72 8.35 -5.37
N LYS A 176 -0.49 8.24 -4.86
CA LYS A 176 0.09 6.94 -4.51
C LYS A 176 -0.68 6.30 -3.36
N LYS A 177 -0.97 7.07 -2.31
CA LYS A 177 -1.74 6.61 -1.15
C LYS A 177 -3.15 6.15 -1.55
N LEU A 178 -3.86 6.92 -2.38
CA LEU A 178 -5.18 6.54 -2.87
C LEU A 178 -5.15 5.22 -3.65
N ARG A 179 -4.13 4.99 -4.49
CA ARG A 179 -3.98 3.69 -5.18
C ARG A 179 -3.72 2.54 -4.21
N GLU A 180 -2.88 2.75 -3.19
CA GLU A 180 -2.62 1.75 -2.15
C GLU A 180 -3.87 1.47 -1.31
N ASP A 181 -4.64 2.49 -0.94
CA ASP A 181 -5.90 2.37 -0.19
C ASP A 181 -6.99 1.69 -1.03
N SER A 182 -7.14 2.05 -2.31
CA SER A 182 -8.04 1.34 -3.23
C SER A 182 -7.66 -0.13 -3.38
N LYS A 183 -6.37 -0.45 -3.46
CA LYS A 183 -5.90 -1.84 -3.52
C LYS A 183 -6.20 -2.60 -2.23
N ARG A 184 -5.97 -2.00 -1.06
CA ARG A 184 -6.31 -2.59 0.24
C ARG A 184 -7.80 -2.84 0.39
N LEU A 185 -8.63 -1.87 -0.04
CA LEU A 185 -10.08 -2.01 0.03
C LEU A 185 -10.58 -3.11 -0.92
N ALA A 186 -10.04 -3.20 -2.13
CA ALA A 186 -10.33 -4.28 -3.06
C ALA A 186 -10.01 -5.66 -2.46
N GLN A 187 -8.83 -5.81 -1.84
CA GLN A 187 -8.45 -7.05 -1.16
C GLN A 187 -9.41 -7.38 0.00
N CYS A 188 -9.76 -6.39 0.82
CA CYS A 188 -10.70 -6.59 1.93
C CYS A 188 -12.09 -7.06 1.44
N VAL A 189 -12.55 -6.54 0.30
CA VAL A 189 -13.81 -6.99 -0.32
C VAL A 189 -13.69 -8.39 -0.87
N GLU A 190 -12.57 -8.74 -1.51
CA GLU A 190 -12.29 -10.09 -2.01
C GLU A 190 -12.26 -11.11 -0.86
N ASP A 191 -11.52 -10.82 0.21
CA ASP A 191 -11.44 -11.68 1.40
C ASP A 191 -12.83 -11.90 2.04
N ALA A 192 -13.65 -10.84 2.12
CA ALA A 192 -15.03 -10.94 2.62
C ALA A 192 -15.95 -11.74 1.69
N GLN A 193 -15.77 -11.64 0.38
CA GLN A 193 -16.51 -12.44 -0.60
C GLN A 193 -16.15 -13.92 -0.48
N ASP A 194 -14.87 -14.24 -0.31
CA ASP A 194 -14.38 -15.60 -0.10
C ASP A 194 -14.90 -16.20 1.21
N GLU A 195 -14.90 -15.42 2.30
CA GLU A 195 -15.47 -15.86 3.58
C GLU A 195 -16.97 -16.15 3.44
N ILE A 196 -17.73 -15.27 2.78
CA ILE A 196 -19.16 -15.50 2.51
C ILE A 196 -19.37 -16.73 1.62
N ALA A 197 -18.54 -16.94 0.59
CA ALA A 197 -18.62 -18.10 -0.28
C ALA A 197 -18.34 -19.40 0.50
N GLN A 198 -17.35 -19.37 1.39
CA GLN A 198 -17.02 -20.48 2.28
C GLN A 198 -18.17 -20.78 3.24
N MET A 199 -18.75 -19.76 3.89
CA MET A 199 -19.92 -19.93 4.76
C MET A 199 -21.11 -20.51 4.00
N LYS A 200 -21.39 -20.04 2.78
CA LYS A 200 -22.45 -20.58 1.92
C LYS A 200 -22.22 -22.06 1.61
N SER A 201 -20.98 -22.44 1.26
CA SER A 201 -20.60 -23.83 1.00
C SER A 201 -20.85 -24.71 2.24
N ASP A 202 -20.44 -24.23 3.42
CA ASP A 202 -20.62 -24.98 4.67
C ASP A 202 -22.08 -25.06 5.12
N MET A 203 -22.88 -24.02 4.87
CA MET A 203 -24.33 -24.07 5.08
C MET A 203 -25.01 -25.05 4.12
N ALA A 204 -24.63 -25.05 2.84
CA ALA A 204 -25.16 -25.99 1.86
C ALA A 204 -24.84 -27.45 2.23
N LYS A 205 -23.62 -27.74 2.67
CA LYS A 205 -23.24 -29.07 3.17
C LYS A 205 -24.06 -29.50 4.38
N ARG A 206 -24.30 -28.60 5.34
CA ARG A 206 -25.14 -28.89 6.51
C ARG A 206 -26.59 -29.15 6.10
N ALA A 207 -27.13 -28.36 5.17
CA ALA A 207 -28.49 -28.53 4.67
C ALA A 207 -28.66 -29.88 3.94
N GLU A 208 -27.70 -30.26 3.10
CA GLU A 208 -27.71 -31.58 2.43
C GLU A 208 -27.61 -32.74 3.43
N LYS A 209 -26.74 -32.62 4.45
CA LYS A 209 -26.66 -33.64 5.51
C LYS A 209 -27.98 -33.79 6.27
N ALA A 210 -28.65 -32.68 6.59
CA ALA A 210 -29.95 -32.68 7.27
C ALA A 210 -31.04 -33.32 6.41
N LYS A 211 -31.09 -33.01 5.11
CA LYS A 211 -32.01 -33.67 4.16
C LYS A 211 -31.78 -35.18 4.09
N LEU A 212 -30.53 -35.60 4.01
CA LEU A 212 -30.18 -37.02 3.92
C LEU A 212 -30.61 -37.78 5.19
N GLN A 213 -30.46 -37.15 6.35
CA GLN A 213 -30.90 -37.68 7.63
C GLN A 213 -32.45 -37.77 7.71
N ASP A 214 -33.17 -36.74 7.25
CA ASP A 214 -34.64 -36.77 7.20
C ASP A 214 -35.17 -37.87 6.28
N VAL A 215 -34.55 -38.06 5.10
CA VAL A 215 -34.88 -39.16 4.17
C VAL A 215 -34.67 -40.52 4.85
N LYS A 216 -33.53 -40.73 5.52
CA LYS A 216 -33.25 -41.98 6.26
C LYS A 216 -34.34 -42.29 7.29
N TYR A 217 -34.79 -41.29 8.06
CA TYR A 217 -35.86 -41.49 9.04
C TYR A 217 -37.24 -41.67 8.43
N ARG A 218 -37.49 -41.10 7.24
CA ARG A 218 -38.77 -41.25 6.53
C ARG A 218 -38.94 -42.64 5.92
N GLU A 219 -37.86 -43.27 5.47
CA GLU A 219 -37.88 -44.59 4.85
C GLU A 219 -37.94 -45.73 5.87
N MET A 220 -37.65 -45.46 7.14
CA MET A 220 -37.63 -46.47 8.19
C MET A 220 -39.06 -46.77 8.71
N PRO A 221 -39.48 -48.05 8.73
CA PRO A 221 -40.86 -48.41 9.09
C PRO A 221 -41.15 -48.19 10.59
N ASP A 222 -42.41 -47.89 10.91
CA ASP A 222 -42.93 -47.88 12.28
C ASP A 222 -42.71 -49.25 12.95
N ILE A 223 -42.50 -49.24 14.27
CA ILE A 223 -42.31 -50.44 15.08
C ILE A 223 -43.50 -50.68 16.00
N VAL A 224 -43.70 -51.93 16.37
CA VAL A 224 -44.64 -52.34 17.41
C VAL A 224 -43.85 -52.73 18.65
N VAL A 225 -44.05 -52.00 19.75
CA VAL A 225 -43.44 -52.33 21.05
C VAL A 225 -44.50 -52.79 22.03
N LYS A 226 -44.13 -53.68 22.94
CA LYS A 226 -44.99 -54.19 24.00
C LYS A 226 -44.64 -53.52 25.31
N VAL A 227 -45.53 -52.73 25.89
CA VAL A 227 -45.34 -52.14 27.22
C VAL A 227 -46.04 -53.02 28.24
N VAL A 228 -45.33 -53.40 29.31
CA VAL A 228 -45.81 -54.35 30.32
C VAL A 228 -45.64 -53.78 31.73
N CYS A 229 -46.71 -53.77 32.51
CA CYS A 229 -46.65 -53.62 33.97
C CYS A 229 -47.14 -54.91 34.61
N ARG A 230 -46.25 -55.59 35.34
CA ARG A 230 -46.44 -56.95 35.87
C ARG A 230 -47.76 -57.15 36.63
N TYR A 231 -48.22 -56.12 37.34
CA TYR A 231 -49.41 -56.19 38.19
C TYR A 231 -50.63 -55.47 37.61
N ARG A 232 -50.56 -54.99 36.35
CA ARG A 232 -51.67 -54.30 35.70
C ARG A 232 -52.06 -54.92 34.38
N GLN A 233 -51.35 -54.59 33.32
CA GLN A 233 -51.70 -54.99 31.97
C GLN A 233 -50.44 -54.97 31.08
N GLU A 234 -50.55 -55.60 29.92
CA GLU A 234 -49.63 -55.47 28.80
C GLU A 234 -50.37 -54.89 27.61
N LEU A 235 -49.75 -53.96 26.89
CA LEU A 235 -50.33 -53.29 25.73
C LEU A 235 -49.30 -53.21 24.60
N PHE A 236 -49.78 -53.30 23.37
CA PHE A 236 -48.97 -53.14 22.18
C PHE A 236 -49.20 -51.75 21.58
N PHE A 237 -48.12 -51.07 21.24
CA PHE A 237 -48.17 -49.75 20.61
C PHE A 237 -47.39 -49.78 19.32
N LYS A 238 -48.08 -49.42 18.23
CA LYS A 238 -47.42 -49.06 16.99
C LYS A 238 -46.94 -47.62 17.09
N ILE A 239 -45.62 -47.43 17.09
CA ILE A 239 -44.99 -46.12 17.25
C ILE A 239 -44.03 -45.85 16.10
N SER A 240 -43.99 -44.58 15.70
CA SER A 240 -43.04 -44.14 14.68
C SER A 240 -41.67 -43.93 15.31
N ARG A 241 -40.61 -44.43 14.64
CA ARG A 241 -39.23 -44.38 15.13
C ARG A 241 -38.67 -42.97 15.37
N LYS A 242 -39.35 -41.94 14.85
CA LYS A 242 -39.01 -40.50 15.01
C LYS A 242 -39.82 -39.78 16.10
N THR A 243 -40.83 -40.44 16.66
CA THR A 243 -41.71 -39.81 17.66
C THR A 243 -41.14 -40.04 19.04
N LYS A 244 -40.98 -38.97 19.82
CA LYS A 244 -40.52 -39.04 21.21
C LYS A 244 -41.36 -40.01 22.05
N LEU A 245 -40.70 -40.77 22.91
CA LEU A 245 -41.31 -41.77 23.78
C LEU A 245 -42.30 -41.16 24.79
N SER A 246 -42.21 -39.86 25.09
CA SER A 246 -43.22 -39.10 25.85
C SER A 246 -44.66 -39.34 25.38
N ARG A 247 -44.90 -39.45 24.06
CA ARG A 247 -46.25 -39.75 23.56
C ARG A 247 -46.71 -41.16 23.93
N LEU A 248 -45.80 -42.14 23.85
CA LEU A 248 -46.06 -43.53 24.26
C LEU A 248 -46.35 -43.58 25.77
N PHE A 249 -45.51 -42.94 26.57
CA PHE A 249 -45.63 -42.93 28.03
C PHE A 249 -46.92 -42.27 28.50
N ASN A 250 -47.27 -41.11 27.94
CA ASN A 250 -48.54 -40.44 28.28
C ASN A 250 -49.74 -41.30 27.89
N ALA A 251 -49.73 -41.91 26.69
CA ALA A 251 -50.81 -42.80 26.25
C ALA A 251 -50.95 -44.06 27.11
N TRP A 252 -49.84 -44.60 27.62
CA TRP A 252 -49.84 -45.69 28.59
C TRP A 252 -50.46 -45.25 29.92
N THR A 253 -49.97 -44.15 30.49
CA THR A 253 -50.39 -43.63 31.79
C THR A 253 -51.87 -43.28 31.80
N GLU A 254 -52.36 -42.56 30.79
CA GLU A 254 -53.79 -42.23 30.63
C GLU A 254 -54.68 -43.49 30.58
N ARG A 255 -54.20 -44.55 29.92
CA ARG A 255 -54.93 -45.83 29.84
C ARG A 255 -54.91 -46.60 31.16
N MET A 256 -53.87 -46.46 31.98
CA MET A 256 -53.79 -47.08 33.30
C MET A 256 -54.67 -46.35 34.34
N GLU A 257 -54.84 -45.05 34.21
CA GLU A 257 -55.74 -44.23 35.06
C GLU A 257 -57.23 -44.49 34.76
N THR A 258 -57.57 -44.65 33.48
CA THR A 258 -58.96 -44.91 33.07
C THR A 258 -59.39 -46.35 33.33
N SER A 259 -58.48 -47.32 33.35
CA SER A 259 -58.78 -48.72 33.67
C SER A 259 -58.94 -49.00 35.17
N SER A 260 -58.27 -48.23 36.03
CA SER A 260 -58.40 -48.30 37.49
C SER A 260 -59.72 -47.67 38.00
N SER A 261 -60.35 -46.79 37.22
CA SER A 261 -61.58 -46.08 37.58
C SER A 261 -62.90 -46.83 37.27
N LYS A 262 -62.85 -48.03 36.67
CA LYS A 262 -64.06 -48.78 36.23
C LYS A 262 -64.77 -49.60 37.32
N LYS A 263 -64.60 -49.25 38.59
CA LYS A 263 -65.45 -49.74 39.68
C LYS A 263 -66.19 -48.54 40.28
N VAL A 264 -67.32 -48.15 39.66
CA VAL A 264 -68.55 -47.54 40.24
C VAL A 264 -69.39 -46.91 39.11
N GLU A 265 -70.63 -47.41 39.03
CA GLU A 265 -71.88 -46.91 38.42
C GLU A 265 -71.96 -46.00 37.17
N ASN A 266 -72.60 -46.60 36.17
CA ASN A 266 -73.60 -46.11 35.23
C ASN A 266 -74.36 -44.80 35.58
N VAL A 267 -74.13 -43.70 34.85
CA VAL A 267 -75.17 -42.70 34.51
C VAL A 267 -74.95 -42.14 33.09
N LYS A 268 -76.08 -42.03 32.38
CA LYS A 268 -76.32 -41.62 31.00
C LYS A 268 -76.37 -40.09 30.86
N ALA A 269 -75.66 -39.50 29.89
CA ALA A 269 -76.03 -38.22 29.28
C ALA A 269 -75.40 -38.04 27.87
N LEU A 270 -76.21 -37.57 26.94
CA LEU A 270 -75.98 -37.17 25.54
C LEU A 270 -76.40 -35.67 25.40
N PRO A 271 -76.23 -34.94 24.28
CA PRO A 271 -74.99 -34.41 23.70
C PRO A 271 -75.05 -32.91 23.25
N GLY A 272 -73.88 -32.30 22.96
CA GLY A 272 -73.67 -31.20 21.99
C GLY A 272 -73.66 -29.74 22.50
N PRO A 273 -73.26 -28.72 21.69
CA PRO A 273 -72.61 -28.75 20.36
C PRO A 273 -71.41 -27.76 20.16
N SER A 274 -70.66 -27.96 19.04
CA SER A 274 -69.94 -26.99 18.17
C SER A 274 -69.17 -25.79 18.77
N GLY A 275 -67.86 -25.63 18.51
CA GLY A 275 -67.38 -24.88 17.33
C GLY A 275 -66.19 -23.95 17.67
N PRO A 276 -65.52 -23.31 16.68
CA PRO A 276 -64.06 -23.39 16.45
C PRO A 276 -63.27 -22.08 16.65
N SER A 277 -61.92 -22.16 16.72
CA SER A 277 -60.93 -21.10 16.34
C SER A 277 -59.49 -21.52 16.76
N SER A 278 -58.55 -21.80 15.86
CA SER A 278 -57.69 -20.93 15.02
C SER A 278 -56.45 -20.31 15.72
N ASN A 279 -55.26 -20.74 15.25
CA ASN A 279 -53.94 -20.07 15.17
C ASN A 279 -53.36 -19.30 16.37
N THR A 280 -52.12 -19.60 16.79
CA THR A 280 -50.88 -18.87 16.38
C THR A 280 -49.60 -19.51 16.94
N GLN A 281 -48.51 -19.44 16.17
CA GLN A 281 -47.11 -19.70 16.57
C GLN A 281 -46.66 -18.77 17.71
N VAL A 282 -45.75 -19.21 18.60
CA VAL A 282 -44.44 -18.53 18.80
C VAL A 282 -43.41 -19.48 19.41
N ASN A 283 -42.18 -19.33 18.93
CA ASN A 283 -40.93 -19.91 19.42
C ASN A 283 -40.40 -19.04 20.59
N GLY A 284 -39.85 -19.62 21.67
CA GLY A 284 -39.23 -18.83 22.73
C GLY A 284 -38.89 -19.59 24.01
N THR A 285 -37.61 -19.86 24.20
CA THR A 285 -36.94 -20.28 25.43
C THR A 285 -37.21 -19.35 26.62
N ALA A 286 -37.62 -19.89 27.77
CA ALA A 286 -37.15 -19.47 29.10
C ALA A 286 -37.74 -20.32 30.24
N LYS A 287 -36.82 -20.92 31.01
CA LYS A 287 -36.74 -20.88 32.47
C LYS A 287 -37.88 -21.48 33.31
N LEU A 288 -37.51 -22.56 33.98
CA LEU A 288 -38.10 -23.08 35.22
C LEU A 288 -38.21 -21.97 36.27
N ASP A 289 -39.41 -21.72 36.75
CA ASP A 289 -39.72 -21.39 38.13
C ASP A 289 -41.21 -21.70 38.36
N GLY A 290 -41.50 -22.34 39.49
CA GLY A 290 -42.74 -23.03 39.75
C GLY A 290 -43.96 -22.14 39.92
N ASP A 291 -45.10 -22.64 39.45
CA ASP A 291 -46.36 -22.67 40.20
C ASP A 291 -47.31 -23.60 39.44
N VAL A 292 -47.57 -24.79 39.97
CA VAL A 292 -48.60 -25.70 39.41
C VAL A 292 -49.82 -25.57 40.31
N GLN A 293 -50.81 -24.83 39.81
CA GLN A 293 -52.18 -24.93 40.27
C GLN A 293 -52.64 -26.39 40.15
N SER A 294 -53.05 -26.94 41.28
CA SER A 294 -53.59 -28.29 41.47
C SER A 294 -54.89 -28.49 40.67
N GLY A 295 -54.77 -29.08 39.47
CA GLY A 295 -55.80 -29.96 38.90
C GLY A 295 -55.68 -31.36 39.52
N PRO A 296 -56.70 -32.24 39.42
CA PRO A 296 -56.74 -33.50 40.16
C PRO A 296 -55.55 -34.36 39.76
N SER A 297 -54.61 -34.53 40.68
CA SER A 297 -53.40 -35.32 40.47
C SER A 297 -53.77 -36.79 40.36
N SER A 298 -53.57 -37.36 39.17
CA SER A 298 -53.37 -38.80 39.07
C SER A 298 -52.20 -39.18 39.97
N ASN A 299 -52.41 -40.16 40.83
CA ASN A 299 -51.42 -40.67 41.77
C ASN A 299 -50.54 -41.77 41.15
N MET A 300 -50.59 -41.94 39.81
CA MET A 300 -49.87 -43.01 39.11
C MET A 300 -48.63 -42.46 38.40
N GLN A 301 -47.45 -42.75 38.94
CA GLN A 301 -46.18 -42.47 38.29
C GLN A 301 -45.52 -43.78 37.85
N PHE A 302 -44.98 -43.80 36.63
CA PHE A 302 -44.28 -44.97 36.08
C PHE A 302 -42.84 -44.62 35.69
N ILE A 303 -41.93 -45.56 35.92
CA ILE A 303 -40.61 -45.61 35.29
C ILE A 303 -40.67 -46.63 34.16
N PHE A 304 -40.21 -46.24 32.98
CA PHE A 304 -40.14 -47.12 31.82
C PHE A 304 -38.70 -47.58 31.63
N SER A 305 -38.51 -48.87 31.36
CA SER A 305 -37.17 -49.43 31.12
C SER A 305 -37.17 -50.45 29.99
N HIS A 306 -36.07 -50.50 29.25
CA HIS A 306 -35.82 -51.44 28.15
C HIS A 306 -34.40 -52.00 28.29
N GLY A 307 -34.24 -53.34 28.22
CA GLY A 307 -32.93 -53.99 28.36
C GLY A 307 -32.19 -53.66 29.66
N GLY A 308 -32.90 -53.32 30.73
CA GLY A 308 -32.34 -52.92 32.03
C GLY A 308 -31.89 -51.46 32.12
N ARG A 309 -32.18 -50.61 31.11
CA ARG A 309 -31.93 -49.17 31.14
C ARG A 309 -33.23 -48.40 31.26
N THR A 310 -33.25 -47.33 32.04
CA THR A 310 -34.36 -46.38 32.08
C THR A 310 -34.47 -45.66 30.74
N LEU A 311 -35.69 -45.53 30.22
CA LEU A 311 -36.00 -44.79 29.01
C LEU A 311 -36.44 -43.37 29.36
N GLU A 312 -35.89 -42.39 28.65
CA GLU A 312 -36.25 -40.98 28.86
C GLU A 312 -37.39 -40.54 27.93
N ALA A 313 -38.21 -39.60 28.40
CA ALA A 313 -39.41 -39.17 27.68
C ALA A 313 -39.11 -38.37 26.40
N ASP A 314 -37.92 -37.79 26.30
CA ASP A 314 -37.47 -36.99 25.16
C ASP A 314 -36.71 -37.78 24.09
N GLU A 315 -36.32 -39.02 24.37
CA GLU A 315 -35.71 -39.95 23.43
C GLU A 315 -36.71 -40.46 22.39
N THR A 316 -36.22 -40.77 21.20
CA THR A 316 -36.96 -41.51 20.17
C THR A 316 -36.68 -43.02 20.26
N PRO A 317 -37.57 -43.88 19.73
CA PRO A 317 -37.33 -45.32 19.74
C PRO A 317 -36.00 -45.75 19.10
N GLU A 318 -35.54 -45.02 18.07
CA GLU A 318 -34.25 -45.29 17.44
C GLU A 318 -33.06 -44.92 18.35
N GLU A 319 -33.16 -43.81 19.09
CA GLU A 319 -32.13 -43.38 20.06
C GLU A 319 -32.05 -44.33 21.27
N ALA A 320 -33.20 -44.83 21.71
CA ALA A 320 -33.34 -45.82 22.77
C ALA A 320 -32.97 -47.26 22.33
N GLY A 321 -32.69 -47.48 21.04
CA GLY A 321 -32.35 -48.79 20.48
C GLY A 321 -33.49 -49.80 20.56
N LEU A 322 -34.74 -49.36 20.40
CA LEU A 322 -35.93 -50.21 20.36
C LEU A 322 -36.16 -50.78 18.95
N GLU A 323 -36.29 -52.10 18.87
CA GLU A 323 -36.61 -52.86 17.67
C GLU A 323 -38.08 -53.30 17.66
N ASP A 324 -38.51 -53.83 16.51
CA ASP A 324 -39.88 -54.32 16.35
C ASP A 324 -40.08 -55.60 17.18
N GLY A 325 -41.09 -55.59 18.05
CA GLY A 325 -41.39 -56.68 18.99
C GLY A 325 -40.76 -56.53 20.38
N ASP A 326 -40.00 -55.48 20.63
CA ASP A 326 -39.34 -55.28 21.93
C ASP A 326 -40.31 -55.02 23.08
N GLU A 327 -39.90 -55.44 24.28
CA GLU A 327 -40.68 -55.30 25.51
C GLU A 327 -40.14 -54.18 26.41
N ILE A 328 -41.00 -53.21 26.74
CA ILE A 328 -40.74 -52.12 27.68
C ILE A 328 -41.42 -52.45 29.01
N LEU A 329 -40.65 -52.42 30.09
CA LEU A 329 -41.15 -52.63 31.44
C LEU A 329 -41.56 -51.30 32.06
N ALA A 330 -42.85 -51.16 32.38
CA ALA A 330 -43.40 -50.04 33.14
C ALA A 330 -43.49 -50.44 34.63
N VAL A 331 -42.69 -49.79 35.46
CA VAL A 331 -42.65 -49.98 36.91
C VAL A 331 -43.39 -48.82 37.56
N GLU A 332 -44.50 -49.11 38.23
CA GLU A 332 -45.24 -48.12 39.00
C GLU A 332 -44.44 -47.73 40.25
N LEU A 333 -44.21 -46.44 40.42
CA LEU A 333 -43.67 -45.88 41.66
C LEU A 333 -44.81 -45.66 42.64
N MET A 334 -44.68 -46.28 43.81
CA MET A 334 -45.51 -45.97 44.96
C MET A 334 -44.72 -45.01 45.84
N ASP A 335 -45.26 -43.81 46.08
CA ASP A 335 -44.70 -42.91 47.07
C ASP A 335 -44.89 -43.52 48.47
N LEU A 336 -43.78 -43.84 49.13
CA LEU A 336 -43.73 -44.37 50.50
C LEU A 336 -43.18 -43.33 51.49
N THR A 337 -42.99 -42.08 51.04
CA THR A 337 -42.19 -41.04 51.72
C THR A 337 -43.01 -40.00 52.49
N ASP A 338 -44.30 -40.23 52.69
CA ASP A 338 -45.03 -39.54 53.76
C ASP A 338 -44.59 -40.08 55.13
N GLY A 339 -43.39 -39.68 55.58
CA GLY A 339 -42.82 -40.00 56.88
C GLY A 339 -41.72 -39.01 57.29
N PRO A 340 -41.81 -38.32 58.46
CA PRO A 340 -40.90 -37.25 58.82
C PRO A 340 -39.63 -37.73 59.56
N GLU A 341 -38.52 -36.99 59.40
CA GLU A 341 -37.22 -37.03 60.12
C GLU A 341 -36.03 -37.76 59.46
N THR A 342 -35.17 -36.99 58.77
CA THR A 342 -33.76 -37.37 58.57
C THR A 342 -32.91 -36.12 58.30
N ASP A 343 -32.17 -35.61 59.30
CA ASP A 343 -31.35 -34.39 59.14
C ASP A 343 -30.22 -34.28 60.20
N ALA A 344 -29.31 -35.27 60.32
CA ALA A 344 -28.38 -35.30 61.46
C ALA A 344 -26.96 -35.89 61.25
N LEU A 345 -26.37 -35.89 60.05
CA LEU A 345 -24.99 -36.40 59.91
C LEU A 345 -24.15 -35.62 58.89
N ASP A 346 -23.46 -34.57 59.33
CA ASP A 346 -22.22 -34.11 58.68
C ASP A 346 -21.34 -33.27 59.63
N GLU A 347 -20.25 -33.82 60.18
CA GLU A 347 -19.06 -33.02 60.53
C GLU A 347 -17.79 -33.85 60.84
N ARG A 348 -16.70 -33.47 60.16
CA ARG A 348 -15.24 -33.48 60.53
C ARG A 348 -14.33 -34.68 60.23
N VAL A 349 -13.34 -34.43 59.34
CA VAL A 349 -11.98 -34.99 59.39
C VAL A 349 -10.94 -33.94 58.93
N GLU A 350 -9.85 -33.74 59.67
CA GLU A 350 -8.76 -32.76 59.41
C GLU A 350 -7.37 -33.45 59.21
N VAL A 351 -6.49 -32.94 58.32
CA VAL A 351 -5.24 -33.62 57.85
C VAL A 351 -3.95 -32.83 58.18
N ARG A 352 -2.85 -33.50 58.62
CA ARG A 352 -1.57 -32.91 59.09
C ARG A 352 -0.34 -33.31 58.23
N ARG A 353 0.61 -32.39 57.93
CA ARG A 353 1.82 -32.59 57.07
C ARG A 353 3.15 -32.90 57.82
N GLN A 354 4.11 -33.58 57.16
CA GLN A 354 5.40 -34.11 57.69
C GLN A 354 6.67 -33.30 57.30
N LYS A 355 7.79 -33.50 58.05
CA LYS A 355 9.11 -32.80 57.91
C LYS A 355 10.22 -33.71 57.31
N LEU A 356 11.16 -33.12 56.55
CA LEU A 356 12.25 -33.79 55.80
C LEU A 356 13.59 -33.91 56.54
N LYS A 357 14.40 -34.92 56.19
CA LYS A 357 15.74 -35.24 56.75
C LYS A 357 16.88 -34.96 55.75
N LYS A 358 18.07 -34.60 56.26
CA LYS A 358 19.26 -34.19 55.48
C LYS A 358 20.31 -35.31 55.42
N HIS A 359 20.93 -35.55 54.26
CA HIS A 359 21.99 -36.54 54.04
C HIS A 359 23.24 -35.84 53.46
N TRP A 360 24.36 -35.80 54.19
CA TRP A 360 25.66 -35.30 53.69
C TRP A 360 26.77 -36.28 54.07
N THR A 361 27.84 -36.32 53.27
CA THR A 361 29.02 -37.17 53.51
C THR A 361 29.91 -36.58 54.60
N GLU A 362 30.23 -37.35 55.65
CA GLU A 362 30.98 -36.88 56.82
C GLU A 362 32.50 -36.86 56.61
N ASN A 363 33.02 -37.49 55.55
CA ASN A 363 34.45 -37.55 55.26
C ASN A 363 34.95 -36.24 54.61
N PRO A 364 35.84 -35.47 55.28
CA PRO A 364 36.24 -34.14 54.81
C PRO A 364 37.01 -34.14 53.49
N ARG A 365 37.77 -35.20 53.15
CA ARG A 365 38.46 -35.30 51.85
C ARG A 365 37.49 -35.56 50.70
N GLU A 366 36.48 -36.38 50.95
CA GLU A 366 35.46 -36.73 49.95
C GLU A 366 34.49 -35.56 49.74
N ALA A 367 34.12 -34.86 50.80
CA ALA A 367 33.35 -33.62 50.72
C ALA A 367 34.09 -32.53 49.92
N LYS A 368 35.41 -32.37 50.13
CA LYS A 368 36.24 -31.44 49.36
C LYS A 368 36.29 -31.81 47.88
N LYS A 369 36.52 -33.09 47.56
CA LYS A 369 36.52 -33.59 46.17
C LYS A 369 35.16 -33.38 45.49
N SER A 370 34.07 -33.69 46.19
CA SER A 370 32.70 -33.47 45.68
C SER A 370 32.41 -31.99 45.42
N LEU A 371 32.89 -31.09 46.28
CA LEU A 371 32.79 -29.65 46.05
C LEU A 371 33.59 -29.20 44.83
N GLU A 372 34.84 -29.67 44.68
CA GLU A 372 35.69 -29.40 43.52
C GLU A 372 35.03 -29.88 42.21
N ASP A 373 34.50 -31.11 42.19
CA ASP A 373 33.78 -31.68 41.04
C ASP A 373 32.53 -30.85 40.69
N MET A 374 31.77 -30.40 41.70
CA MET A 374 30.62 -29.52 41.48
C MET A 374 31.04 -28.16 40.92
N PHE A 375 32.11 -27.55 41.43
CA PHE A 375 32.62 -26.29 40.91
C PHE A 375 33.13 -26.43 39.48
N ASP A 376 33.84 -27.51 39.15
CA ASP A 376 34.31 -27.77 37.78
C ASP A 376 33.17 -27.94 36.78
N ILE A 377 32.09 -28.62 37.17
CA ILE A 377 30.87 -28.72 36.35
C ILE A 377 30.27 -27.33 36.14
N VAL A 378 30.11 -26.55 37.21
CA VAL A 378 29.53 -25.20 37.12
C VAL A 378 30.39 -24.28 36.24
N VAL A 379 31.72 -24.30 36.41
CA VAL A 379 32.65 -23.49 35.62
C VAL A 379 32.61 -23.90 34.15
N ARG A 380 32.59 -25.21 33.86
CA ARG A 380 32.50 -25.73 32.49
C ARG A 380 31.19 -25.32 31.82
N GLU A 381 30.06 -25.46 32.49
CA GLU A 381 28.76 -25.05 31.96
C GLU A 381 28.69 -23.52 31.76
N ARG A 382 29.28 -22.74 32.67
CA ARG A 382 29.39 -21.28 32.49
C ARG A 382 30.26 -20.91 31.29
N LEU A 383 31.38 -21.59 31.08
CA LEU A 383 32.27 -21.33 29.95
C LEU A 383 31.60 -21.68 28.61
N LYS A 384 30.85 -22.79 28.56
CA LYS A 384 30.02 -23.15 27.40
C LYS A 384 28.98 -22.07 27.08
N GLU A 385 28.30 -21.54 28.10
CA GLU A 385 27.31 -20.47 27.91
C GLU A 385 27.99 -19.18 27.39
N VAL A 386 29.16 -18.82 27.92
CA VAL A 386 29.93 -17.68 27.41
C VAL A 386 30.27 -17.88 25.92
N LEU A 387 30.78 -19.05 25.52
CA LEU A 387 31.08 -19.34 24.12
C LEU A 387 29.83 -19.24 23.24
N ARG A 388 28.69 -19.77 23.71
CA ARG A 388 27.42 -19.69 22.99
C ARG A 388 26.96 -18.24 22.79
N GLN A 389 27.15 -17.38 23.80
CA GLN A 389 26.86 -15.95 23.70
C GLN A 389 27.79 -15.24 22.72
N TYR A 390 29.08 -15.59 22.70
CA TYR A 390 30.03 -15.07 21.70
C TYR A 390 29.64 -15.47 20.28
N GLU A 391 29.28 -16.73 20.04
CA GLU A 391 28.80 -17.18 18.72
C GLU A 391 27.52 -16.46 18.29
N LEU A 392 26.58 -16.26 19.22
CA LEU A 392 25.34 -15.54 18.95
C LEU A 392 25.62 -14.07 18.59
N ARG A 393 26.56 -13.44 19.31
CA ARG A 393 27.00 -12.08 19.04
C ARG A 393 27.66 -11.98 17.66
N GLU A 394 28.50 -12.94 17.28
CA GLU A 394 29.17 -12.96 16.00
C GLU A 394 28.18 -13.08 14.85
N ARG A 395 27.18 -13.98 14.97
CA ARG A 395 26.09 -14.07 14.00
C ARG A 395 25.27 -12.78 13.91
N HIS A 396 25.02 -12.11 15.03
CA HIS A 396 24.33 -10.83 15.03
C HIS A 396 25.13 -9.76 14.28
N PHE A 397 26.44 -9.67 14.51
CA PHE A 397 27.31 -8.76 13.78
C PHE A 397 27.35 -9.07 12.29
N GLU A 398 27.42 -10.33 11.89
CA GLU A 398 27.39 -10.72 10.47
C GLU A 398 26.07 -10.28 9.80
N CYS A 399 24.93 -10.47 10.46
CA CYS A 399 23.64 -9.97 9.97
C CYS A 399 23.62 -8.44 9.83
N VAL A 400 24.17 -7.70 10.79
CA VAL A 400 24.26 -6.24 10.74
C VAL A 400 25.15 -5.78 9.58
N ILE A 401 26.31 -6.41 9.40
CA ILE A 401 27.23 -6.12 8.30
C ILE A 401 26.53 -6.37 6.96
N ARG A 402 25.92 -7.55 6.78
CA ARG A 402 25.18 -7.89 5.56
C ARG A 402 24.04 -6.89 5.27
N SER A 403 23.30 -6.47 6.30
CA SER A 403 22.28 -5.43 6.15
C SER A 403 22.88 -4.10 5.67
N LYS A 404 24.02 -3.68 6.23
CA LYS A 404 24.69 -2.44 5.83
C LYS A 404 25.28 -2.52 4.43
N GLU A 405 25.82 -3.67 4.02
CA GLU A 405 26.27 -3.90 2.65
C GLU A 405 25.12 -3.76 1.65
N LEU A 406 23.95 -4.32 1.96
CA LEU A 406 22.75 -4.17 1.12
C LEU A 406 22.27 -2.71 1.06
N GLU A 407 22.29 -1.98 2.17
CA GLU A 407 21.97 -0.54 2.17
C GLU A 407 22.91 0.27 1.26
N VAL A 408 24.21 -0.04 1.28
CA VAL A 408 25.21 0.60 0.41
C VAL A 408 24.95 0.25 -1.05
N LEU A 409 24.67 -1.01 -1.36
CA LEU A 409 24.36 -1.44 -2.74
C LEU A 409 23.09 -0.78 -3.26
N LEU A 410 22.04 -0.68 -2.44
CA LEU A 410 20.80 -0.01 -2.81
C LEU A 410 21.03 1.49 -3.05
N SER A 411 21.79 2.15 -2.18
CA SER A 411 22.15 3.56 -2.34
C SER A 411 22.95 3.81 -3.62
N ARG A 412 23.89 2.92 -3.96
CA ARG A 412 24.65 2.98 -5.22
C ARG A 412 23.75 2.76 -6.45
N ALA A 413 22.83 1.80 -6.40
CA ALA A 413 21.89 1.54 -7.49
C ALA A 413 21.00 2.75 -7.77
N ARG A 414 20.44 3.38 -6.73
CA ARG A 414 19.63 4.61 -6.86
C ARG A 414 20.43 5.77 -7.44
N ALA A 415 21.66 5.97 -6.99
CA ALA A 415 22.53 7.01 -7.52
C ALA A 415 22.86 6.79 -9.01
N ALA A 416 23.09 5.54 -9.41
CA ALA A 416 23.33 5.18 -10.81
C ALA A 416 22.09 5.40 -11.69
N GLU A 417 20.89 5.02 -11.22
CA GLU A 417 19.63 5.27 -11.90
C GLU A 417 19.37 6.78 -12.08
N GLN A 418 19.56 7.57 -11.02
CA GLN A 418 19.37 9.01 -11.09
C GLN A 418 20.38 9.69 -12.03
N LYS A 419 21.62 9.21 -12.05
CA LYS A 419 22.64 9.65 -13.02
C LYS A 419 22.22 9.32 -14.45
N GLN A 420 21.72 8.11 -14.72
CA GLN A 420 21.25 7.72 -16.06
C GLN A 420 20.09 8.59 -16.54
N VAL A 421 19.13 8.91 -15.67
CA VAL A 421 18.02 9.80 -16.01
C VAL A 421 18.53 11.21 -16.33
N ALA A 422 19.43 11.75 -15.50
CA ALA A 422 20.03 13.07 -15.73
C ALA A 422 20.84 13.14 -17.03
N GLU A 423 21.61 12.09 -17.35
CA GLU A 423 22.34 11.98 -18.62
C GLU A 423 21.38 11.91 -19.81
N GLY A 424 20.27 11.18 -19.68
CA GLY A 424 19.22 11.12 -20.70
C GLY A 424 18.50 12.45 -20.91
N GLU A 425 18.23 13.20 -19.84
CA GLU A 425 17.68 14.57 -19.93
C GLU A 425 18.66 15.54 -20.57
N LYS A 426 19.94 15.46 -20.19
CA LYS A 426 21.01 16.28 -20.78
C LYS A 426 21.12 16.03 -22.28
N ALA A 427 21.14 14.76 -22.72
CA ALA A 427 21.20 14.42 -24.14
C ALA A 427 19.98 14.94 -24.92
N ARG A 428 18.77 14.88 -24.34
CA ARG A 428 17.57 15.48 -24.94
C ARG A 428 17.67 16.99 -25.04
N ALA A 429 18.20 17.66 -24.01
CA ALA A 429 18.39 19.10 -24.02
C ALA A 429 19.40 19.53 -25.10
N GLU A 430 20.53 18.81 -25.23
CA GLU A 430 21.53 19.05 -26.28
C GLU A 430 20.93 18.87 -27.68
N PHE A 431 20.12 17.83 -27.89
CA PHE A 431 19.44 17.62 -29.18
C PHE A 431 18.45 18.74 -29.52
N LEU A 432 17.69 19.23 -28.53
CA LEU A 432 16.77 20.36 -28.73
C LEU A 432 17.52 21.67 -28.97
N GLU A 433 18.67 21.87 -28.32
CA GLU A 433 19.52 23.03 -28.55
C GLU A 433 20.10 23.03 -29.96
N GLU A 434 20.51 21.87 -30.47
CA GLU A 434 21.00 21.72 -31.83
C GLU A 434 19.90 21.98 -32.86
N GLN A 435 18.70 21.43 -32.66
CA GLN A 435 17.54 21.77 -33.50
C GLN A 435 17.22 23.26 -33.46
N LYS A 436 17.27 23.89 -32.28
CA LYS A 436 17.07 25.34 -32.16
C LYS A 436 18.12 26.11 -32.96
N LYS A 437 19.41 25.74 -32.87
CA LYS A 437 20.49 26.35 -33.65
C LYS A 437 20.23 26.20 -35.15
N GLN A 438 19.82 25.02 -35.59
CA GLN A 438 19.48 24.77 -36.98
C GLN A 438 18.31 25.66 -37.45
N MET A 439 17.23 25.76 -36.68
CA MET A 439 16.09 26.64 -37.00
C MET A 439 16.48 28.12 -37.05
N VAL A 440 17.37 28.57 -36.15
CA VAL A 440 17.90 29.94 -36.16
C VAL A 440 18.70 30.19 -37.45
N LYS A 441 19.58 29.26 -37.83
CA LYS A 441 20.35 29.35 -39.08
C LYS A 441 19.46 29.38 -40.32
N GLU A 442 18.40 28.58 -40.34
CA GLU A 442 17.40 28.60 -41.42
C GLU A 442 16.66 29.94 -41.48
N LEU A 443 16.31 30.51 -40.32
CA LEU A 443 15.70 31.83 -40.23
C LEU A 443 16.63 32.93 -40.75
N GLU A 444 17.91 32.91 -40.35
CA GLU A 444 18.93 33.86 -40.83
C GLU A 444 19.10 33.76 -42.34
N SER A 445 19.23 32.56 -42.90
CA SER A 445 19.33 32.36 -44.35
C SER A 445 18.08 32.84 -45.10
N ALA A 446 16.88 32.63 -44.53
CA ALA A 446 15.65 33.16 -45.10
C ALA A 446 15.60 34.69 -45.06
N GLN A 447 16.07 35.30 -43.96
CA GLN A 447 16.18 36.76 -43.84
C GLN A 447 17.19 37.35 -44.82
N GLU A 448 18.37 36.73 -44.98
CA GLU A 448 19.35 37.11 -46.00
C GLU A 448 18.74 37.03 -47.40
N GLY A 449 18.03 35.94 -47.71
CA GLY A 449 17.31 35.77 -48.97
C GLY A 449 16.26 36.86 -49.19
N GLN A 450 15.50 37.22 -48.14
CA GLN A 450 14.53 38.33 -48.19
C GLN A 450 15.23 39.68 -48.42
N ASN A 451 16.32 39.96 -47.71
CA ASN A 451 17.10 41.19 -47.87
C ASN A 451 17.65 41.31 -49.29
N MET A 452 18.20 40.22 -49.86
CA MET A 452 18.63 40.20 -51.26
C MET A 452 17.49 40.50 -52.24
N LEU A 453 16.28 40.01 -51.97
CA LEU A 453 15.11 40.32 -52.80
C LEU A 453 14.70 41.79 -52.67
N ILE A 454 14.75 42.34 -51.46
CA ILE A 454 14.50 43.76 -51.19
C ILE A 454 15.54 44.62 -51.93
N ASP A 455 16.83 44.30 -51.87
CA ASP A 455 17.89 45.04 -52.56
C ASP A 455 17.71 45.01 -54.08
N LYS A 456 17.35 43.84 -54.64
CA LYS A 456 16.98 43.72 -56.07
C LYS A 456 15.78 44.59 -56.42
N LEU A 457 14.77 44.65 -55.55
CA LEU A 457 13.59 45.49 -55.75
C LEU A 457 13.94 46.98 -55.67
N ILE A 458 14.77 47.39 -54.71
CA ILE A 458 15.29 48.76 -54.60
C ILE A 458 16.07 49.14 -55.87
N SER A 459 16.96 48.26 -56.35
CA SER A 459 17.72 48.46 -57.59
C SER A 459 16.80 48.62 -58.81
N CYS A 460 15.73 47.83 -58.88
CA CYS A 460 14.68 47.99 -59.90
C CYS A 460 13.98 49.36 -59.79
N CYS A 461 13.65 49.81 -58.58
CA CYS A 461 13.00 51.10 -58.35
C CYS A 461 13.91 52.31 -58.66
N THR A 462 15.24 52.15 -58.59
CA THR A 462 16.20 53.22 -58.95
C THR A 462 16.39 53.40 -60.46
N ASP A 463 16.08 52.37 -61.27
CA ASP A 463 16.01 52.47 -62.74
C ASP A 463 14.70 51.87 -63.28
N PRO A 464 13.57 52.58 -63.09
CA PRO A 464 12.23 52.07 -63.40
C PRO A 464 11.92 52.02 -64.90
N GLN A 465 12.73 52.66 -65.75
CA GLN A 465 12.56 52.65 -67.21
C GLN A 465 13.41 51.61 -67.94
N SER A 466 14.30 50.88 -67.25
CA SER A 466 15.02 49.79 -67.89
C SER A 466 14.06 48.65 -68.29
N GLU A 467 14.17 48.14 -69.52
CA GLU A 467 13.37 46.99 -69.99
C GLU A 467 13.52 45.78 -69.05
N ARG A 468 14.70 45.64 -68.43
CA ARG A 468 14.98 44.57 -67.46
C ARG A 468 14.11 44.69 -66.23
N THR A 469 13.94 45.90 -65.71
CA THR A 469 13.08 46.21 -64.56
C THR A 469 11.62 45.86 -64.86
N GLN A 470 11.13 46.24 -66.04
CA GLN A 470 9.74 45.98 -66.45
C GLN A 470 9.45 44.47 -66.64
N ARG A 471 10.41 43.70 -67.17
CA ARG A 471 10.29 42.23 -67.27
C ARG A 471 10.29 41.54 -65.91
N ILE A 472 11.08 42.03 -64.94
CA ILE A 472 11.10 41.50 -63.57
C ILE A 472 9.75 41.74 -62.89
N PHE A 473 9.18 42.94 -62.99
CA PHE A 473 7.85 43.23 -62.42
C PHE A 473 6.73 42.43 -63.08
N ALA A 474 6.80 42.18 -64.39
CA ALA A 474 5.83 41.32 -65.08
C ALA A 474 5.91 39.86 -64.60
N SER A 475 7.13 39.32 -64.48
CA SER A 475 7.36 37.96 -63.97
C SER A 475 6.96 37.80 -62.50
N LEU A 476 7.21 38.81 -61.66
CA LEU A 476 6.82 38.79 -60.26
C LEU A 476 5.29 38.83 -60.08
N ARG A 477 4.58 39.59 -60.93
CA ARG A 477 3.11 39.59 -60.97
C ARG A 477 2.58 38.22 -61.36
N GLU A 478 3.13 37.61 -62.41
CA GLU A 478 2.72 36.28 -62.84
C GLU A 478 2.95 35.20 -61.75
N GLU A 479 4.09 35.26 -61.05
CA GLU A 479 4.42 34.33 -59.96
C GLU A 479 3.53 34.54 -58.72
N LEU A 480 3.17 35.79 -58.40
CA LEU A 480 2.20 36.09 -57.32
C LEU A 480 0.79 35.62 -57.68
N GLU A 481 0.36 35.80 -58.93
CA GLU A 481 -0.91 35.26 -59.43
C GLU A 481 -0.92 33.72 -59.35
N ARG A 482 0.20 33.07 -59.71
CA ARG A 482 0.38 31.61 -59.63
C ARG A 482 0.35 31.10 -58.19
N ARG A 483 1.02 31.77 -57.25
CA ARG A 483 0.99 31.40 -55.82
C ARG A 483 -0.38 31.65 -55.19
N ARG A 484 -1.08 32.71 -55.60
CA ARG A 484 -2.46 32.97 -55.18
C ARG A 484 -3.42 31.88 -55.68
N ALA A 485 -3.22 31.41 -56.91
CA ALA A 485 -3.97 30.28 -57.46
C ALA A 485 -3.64 28.96 -56.74
N ALA A 486 -2.37 28.72 -56.38
CA ALA A 486 -1.94 27.54 -55.64
C ALA A 486 -2.44 27.53 -54.18
N ALA A 487 -2.49 28.69 -53.52
CA ALA A 487 -3.05 28.84 -52.17
C ALA A 487 -4.59 28.74 -52.13
N ALA A 488 -5.25 28.95 -53.27
CA ALA A 488 -6.69 28.76 -53.43
C ALA A 488 -7.07 27.31 -53.83
N ALA A 489 -6.09 26.44 -54.06
CA ALA A 489 -6.33 25.02 -54.31
C ALA A 489 -6.64 24.29 -52.98
N PRO A 490 -7.69 23.46 -52.91
CA PRO A 490 -8.01 22.71 -51.70
C PRO A 490 -6.90 21.70 -51.37
N PRO A 491 -6.66 21.41 -50.07
CA PRO A 491 -5.60 20.49 -49.67
C PRO A 491 -5.89 19.06 -50.18
N PRO A 492 -4.86 18.29 -50.58
CA PRO A 492 -5.05 16.91 -51.00
C PRO A 492 -5.49 16.04 -49.81
N ASP A 493 -6.47 15.16 -50.07
CA ASP A 493 -6.99 14.22 -49.08
C ASP A 493 -5.90 13.30 -48.54
N PRO A 494 -5.93 12.96 -47.23
CA PRO A 494 -4.93 12.11 -46.61
C PRO A 494 -4.98 10.69 -47.17
N PRO A 495 -3.84 10.00 -47.32
CA PRO A 495 -3.78 8.64 -47.83
C PRO A 495 -4.52 7.69 -46.89
N SER A 496 -5.50 6.96 -47.44
CA SER A 496 -6.15 5.84 -46.79
C SER A 496 -5.11 4.74 -46.50
N GLY A 497 -4.81 4.55 -45.22
CA GLY A 497 -3.90 3.51 -44.75
C GLY A 497 -4.56 2.13 -44.76
N ASP A 498 -3.86 1.17 -45.35
CA ASP A 498 -3.94 -0.26 -45.04
C ASP A 498 -2.70 -0.67 -44.25
#